data_AF-A0A3Q3R3Q3-F1
#
_entry.id   AF-A0A3Q3R3Q3-F1
#
_cell.length_a   1.000
_cell.length_b   1.000
_cell.length_c   1.000
_cell.angle_alpha   90.00
_cell.angle_beta   90.00
_cell.angle_gamma   90.00
#
_symmetry.space_group_name_H-M   'P 1'
#
loop_
_entity.id
_entity.type
_entity.pdbx_description
1 polymer ?
#
loop_
_entity_poly.entity_id
_entity_poly.type
_entity_poly.pdbx_seq_one_letter_code
_entity_poly.pdbx_strand_id
1 'polypeptide(L)'
;SCPAASETAYYHTVYGNVVQFGLMISCVQPGVNPLKYDNYGCWCGFGGRGTPRDQVDKCCQVHDYCYRQSKQIRGCISYTTTCSATNNRCQAAVCECDREAAYCFAKATYNPGNKNLNRKVC
;
A
#
# COMPACT_ATOMS: atom_id res chain seq x y z
N SER A 1 -18.58 0.36 -5.46
CA SER A 1 -17.44 -0.47 -5.01
C SER A 1 -16.17 0.11 -5.59
N CYS A 2 -15.03 0.03 -4.88
CA CYS A 2 -13.74 0.44 -5.46
C CYS A 2 -13.30 -0.61 -6.48
N PRO A 3 -13.06 -0.21 -7.74
CA PRO A 3 -12.78 -1.16 -8.79
C PRO A 3 -11.50 -1.94 -8.54
N ALA A 4 -11.43 -3.15 -9.08
CA ALA A 4 -10.17 -3.89 -9.14
C ALA A 4 -9.13 -3.10 -9.95
N ALA A 5 -7.84 -3.37 -9.74
CA ALA A 5 -6.74 -2.74 -10.47
C ALA A 5 -6.73 -3.05 -12.00
N SER A 6 -7.75 -3.76 -12.49
CA SER A 6 -8.01 -4.09 -13.89
C SER A 6 -9.34 -3.53 -14.46
N GLU A 7 -10.18 -2.82 -13.69
CA GLU A 7 -11.54 -2.42 -14.12
C GLU A 7 -11.62 -0.99 -14.67
N THR A 8 -11.66 -0.88 -16.00
CA THR A 8 -11.59 0.31 -16.88
C THR A 8 -12.39 1.58 -16.50
N ALA A 9 -13.29 1.57 -15.52
CA ALA A 9 -14.21 2.67 -15.24
C ALA A 9 -13.65 3.82 -14.36
N TYR A 10 -12.51 3.66 -13.69
CA TYR A 10 -11.91 4.71 -12.82
C TYR A 10 -10.67 5.40 -13.41
N TYR A 11 -10.24 5.00 -14.61
CA TYR A 11 -8.86 5.18 -15.10
C TYR A 11 -8.52 6.52 -15.75
N HIS A 12 -9.39 7.54 -15.71
CA HIS A 12 -9.12 8.77 -16.45
C HIS A 12 -8.14 9.74 -15.75
N THR A 13 -7.83 9.64 -14.46
CA THR A 13 -6.88 10.59 -13.82
C THR A 13 -6.24 10.15 -12.50
N VAL A 14 -5.51 9.04 -12.44
CA VAL A 14 -4.87 8.64 -11.17
C VAL A 14 -3.46 8.13 -11.44
N TYR A 15 -2.43 8.74 -10.82
CA TYR A 15 -0.99 8.60 -11.12
C TYR A 15 -0.21 7.86 -10.03
N GLY A 16 0.71 6.97 -10.39
CA GLY A 16 1.18 5.93 -9.48
C GLY A 16 2.53 6.11 -8.84
N ASN A 17 2.44 6.13 -7.50
CA ASN A 17 3.35 6.63 -6.50
C ASN A 17 2.55 6.69 -5.18
N VAL A 18 3.15 7.21 -4.10
CA VAL A 18 2.50 7.36 -2.78
C VAL A 18 1.12 8.05 -2.85
N VAL A 19 0.90 8.97 -3.79
CA VAL A 19 -0.39 9.64 -3.98
C VAL A 19 -1.47 8.64 -4.42
N GLN A 20 -1.17 7.73 -5.34
CA GLN A 20 -2.12 6.70 -5.80
C GLN A 20 -2.50 5.74 -4.68
N PHE A 21 -1.52 5.30 -3.89
CA PHE A 21 -1.80 4.44 -2.76
C PHE A 21 -2.73 5.15 -1.77
N GLY A 22 -2.48 6.44 -1.51
CA GLY A 22 -3.39 7.29 -0.75
C GLY A 22 -4.80 7.35 -1.33
N LEU A 23 -4.93 7.54 -2.65
CA LEU A 23 -6.23 7.56 -3.33
C LEU A 23 -6.96 6.21 -3.25
N MET A 24 -6.24 5.08 -3.36
CA MET A 24 -6.83 3.75 -3.16
C MET A 24 -7.35 3.56 -1.73
N ILE A 25 -6.58 3.99 -0.72
CA ILE A 25 -7.03 3.97 0.68
C ILE A 25 -8.30 4.80 0.85
N SER A 26 -8.31 6.04 0.34
CA SER A 26 -9.49 6.92 0.41
C SER A 26 -10.71 6.36 -0.32
N CYS A 27 -10.50 5.63 -1.42
CA CYS A 27 -11.60 4.96 -2.11
C CYS A 27 -12.19 3.88 -1.20
N VAL A 28 -11.36 2.95 -0.73
CA VAL A 28 -11.81 1.77 0.03
C VAL A 28 -12.35 2.17 1.41
N GLN A 29 -11.85 3.27 1.96
CA GLN A 29 -12.25 3.84 3.25
C GLN A 29 -12.62 5.32 3.10
N PRO A 30 -13.86 5.63 2.64
CA PRO A 30 -14.30 7.00 2.48
C PRO A 30 -14.18 7.80 3.78
N GLY A 31 -13.64 9.03 3.70
CA GLY A 31 -13.46 9.93 4.83
C GLY A 31 -12.23 9.65 5.71
N VAL A 32 -11.46 8.59 5.43
CA VAL A 32 -10.19 8.34 6.11
C VAL A 32 -9.08 9.16 5.47
N ASN A 33 -8.28 9.85 6.30
CA ASN A 33 -7.01 10.44 5.85
C ASN A 33 -5.95 9.33 5.72
N PRO A 34 -5.44 9.01 4.51
CA PRO A 34 -4.46 7.94 4.31
C PRO A 34 -3.16 8.11 5.10
N LEU A 35 -2.77 9.37 5.38
CA LEU A 35 -1.57 9.68 6.16
C LEU A 35 -1.64 9.13 7.60
N LYS A 36 -2.80 8.67 8.07
CA LYS A 36 -2.88 7.97 9.36
C LYS A 36 -2.02 6.70 9.39
N TYR A 37 -1.88 6.01 8.26
CA TYR A 37 -1.12 4.76 8.15
C TYR A 37 0.37 4.96 7.92
N ASP A 38 0.81 6.18 7.58
CA ASP A 38 2.24 6.48 7.49
C ASP A 38 2.93 6.41 8.87
N ASN A 39 4.21 6.06 8.91
CA ASN A 39 5.01 5.95 10.14
C ASN A 39 4.25 5.30 11.32
N TYR A 40 3.69 4.12 11.09
CA TYR A 40 2.84 3.40 12.04
C TYR A 40 3.44 2.02 12.34
N GLY A 41 3.51 1.64 13.62
CA GLY A 41 4.06 0.36 14.03
C GLY A 41 5.52 0.18 13.61
N CYS A 42 5.88 -1.05 13.30
CA CYS A 42 7.23 -1.46 12.93
C CYS A 42 7.45 -1.62 11.42
N TRP A 43 6.38 -1.61 10.63
CA TRP A 43 6.39 -1.90 9.20
C TRP A 43 5.78 -0.80 8.34
N CYS A 44 4.81 -0.02 8.81
CA CYS A 44 4.22 1.03 7.97
C CYS A 44 5.14 2.24 7.86
N GLY A 45 5.74 2.43 6.69
CA GLY A 45 6.67 3.52 6.37
C GLY A 45 8.01 2.98 5.87
N PHE A 46 9.02 3.86 5.73
CA PHE A 46 10.31 3.46 5.16
C PHE A 46 11.04 2.44 6.04
N GLY A 47 11.34 1.22 5.59
CA GLY A 47 12.26 0.32 6.29
C GLY A 47 11.65 -0.47 7.46
N GLY A 48 10.71 -1.37 7.15
CA GLY A 48 10.06 -2.25 8.11
C GLY A 48 10.90 -3.46 8.57
N ARG A 49 10.77 -3.81 9.86
CA ARG A 49 11.46 -4.96 10.50
C ARG A 49 10.74 -5.45 11.76
N GLY A 50 11.19 -6.58 12.30
CA GLY A 50 10.71 -7.11 13.57
C GLY A 50 9.28 -7.67 13.51
N THR A 51 8.65 -7.83 14.66
CA THR A 51 7.28 -8.37 14.77
C THR A 51 6.24 -7.26 14.59
N PRO A 52 5.22 -7.43 13.71
CA PRO A 52 4.13 -6.48 13.59
C PRO A 52 3.39 -6.25 14.92
N ARG A 53 3.05 -4.99 15.21
CA ARG A 53 2.38 -4.59 16.46
C ARG A 53 0.91 -4.92 16.51
N ASP A 54 0.24 -4.88 15.37
CA ASP A 54 -1.18 -5.17 15.23
C ASP A 54 -1.49 -5.53 13.77
N GLN A 55 -2.78 -5.63 13.45
CA GLN A 55 -3.23 -5.98 12.12
C GLN A 55 -2.90 -4.92 11.06
N VAL A 56 -2.91 -3.62 11.40
CA VAL A 56 -2.52 -2.55 10.45
C VAL A 56 -1.05 -2.70 10.11
N ASP A 57 -0.21 -2.92 11.12
CA ASP A 57 1.23 -3.13 10.94
C ASP A 57 1.53 -4.42 10.15
N LYS A 58 0.71 -5.46 10.35
CA LYS A 58 0.80 -6.70 9.57
C LYS A 58 0.46 -6.49 8.09
N CYS A 59 -0.54 -5.65 7.78
CA CYS A 59 -0.84 -5.27 6.40
C CYS A 59 0.38 -4.62 5.73
N CYS A 60 1.06 -3.72 6.43
CA CYS A 60 2.28 -3.07 5.94
C CYS A 60 3.44 -4.06 5.75
N GLN A 61 3.60 -5.03 6.65
CA GLN A 61 4.59 -6.09 6.47
C GLN A 61 4.36 -6.87 5.17
N VAL A 62 3.11 -7.26 4.91
CA VAL A 62 2.74 -7.99 3.69
C VAL A 62 2.95 -7.12 2.44
N HIS A 63 2.58 -5.84 2.51
CA HIS A 63 2.80 -4.86 1.45
C HIS A 63 4.29 -4.70 1.11
N ASP A 64 5.16 -4.56 2.12
CA ASP A 64 6.62 -4.50 1.98
C ASP A 64 7.18 -5.74 1.26
N TYR A 65 6.71 -6.94 1.65
CA TYR A 65 7.11 -8.18 0.98
C TYR A 65 6.60 -8.27 -0.45
N CYS A 66 5.39 -7.77 -0.72
CA CYS A 66 4.81 -7.72 -2.06
C CYS A 66 5.64 -6.79 -2.97
N TYR A 67 6.06 -5.63 -2.46
CA TYR A 67 6.96 -4.71 -3.16
C TYR A 67 8.33 -5.34 -3.44
N ARG A 68 8.92 -6.03 -2.45
CA ARG A 68 10.20 -6.73 -2.62
C ARG A 68 10.13 -7.81 -3.71
N GLN A 69 9.03 -8.57 -3.74
CA GLN A 69 8.82 -9.59 -4.79
C GLN A 69 8.59 -8.96 -6.16
N SER A 70 7.82 -7.87 -6.24
CA SER A 70 7.57 -7.15 -7.49
C SER A 70 8.86 -6.64 -8.13
N LYS A 71 9.82 -6.19 -7.30
CA LYS A 71 11.17 -5.77 -7.75
C LYS A 71 12.01 -6.90 -8.34
N GLN A 72 11.69 -8.16 -8.06
CA GLN A 72 12.40 -9.32 -8.63
C GLN A 72 11.87 -9.70 -10.03
N ILE A 73 10.79 -9.07 -10.49
CA ILE A 73 10.27 -9.29 -11.85
C ILE A 73 11.29 -8.75 -12.86
N ARG A 74 11.76 -9.62 -13.77
CA ARG A 74 12.73 -9.26 -14.81
C ARG A 74 12.23 -8.06 -15.62
N GLY A 75 13.06 -7.02 -15.73
CA GLY A 75 12.73 -5.79 -16.46
C GLY A 75 12.00 -4.73 -15.62
N CYS A 76 11.84 -4.92 -14.32
CA CYS A 76 11.25 -3.96 -13.40
C CYS A 76 12.28 -2.86 -13.03
N ILE A 77 12.51 -1.90 -13.95
CA ILE A 77 13.51 -0.83 -13.78
C ILE A 77 12.93 0.39 -13.02
N SER A 78 11.63 0.65 -13.18
CA SER A 78 10.92 1.73 -12.47
C SER A 78 9.73 1.18 -11.68
N TYR A 79 9.72 1.51 -10.39
CA TYR A 79 8.64 1.23 -9.43
C TYR A 79 7.69 2.42 -9.26
N THR A 80 8.04 3.57 -9.83
CA THR A 80 7.15 4.73 -9.93
C THR A 80 6.33 4.54 -11.19
N THR A 81 5.11 4.05 -11.02
CA THR A 81 4.24 3.72 -12.15
C THR A 81 2.79 3.96 -11.82
N THR A 82 2.11 4.62 -12.74
CA THR A 82 0.66 4.81 -12.74
C THR A 82 -0.08 3.53 -13.04
N CYS A 83 -0.86 3.05 -12.07
CA CYS A 83 -1.81 1.95 -12.27
C CYS A 83 -2.75 2.24 -13.44
N SER A 84 -2.59 1.47 -14.52
CA SER A 84 -3.41 1.55 -15.73
C SER A 84 -3.57 0.17 -16.37
N ALA A 85 -4.59 -0.01 -17.20
CA ALA A 85 -4.78 -1.24 -17.97
C ALA A 85 -3.63 -1.55 -18.94
N THR A 86 -2.78 -0.55 -19.25
CA THR A 86 -1.62 -0.69 -20.13
C THR A 86 -0.32 -1.00 -19.37
N ASN A 87 -0.40 -1.20 -18.05
CA ASN A 87 0.74 -1.54 -17.23
C ASN A 87 1.37 -2.87 -17.65
N ASN A 88 2.70 -2.88 -17.68
CA ASN A 88 3.42 -4.13 -17.80
C ASN A 88 3.28 -4.97 -16.52
N ARG A 89 3.72 -6.23 -16.58
CA ARG A 89 3.61 -7.17 -15.46
C ARG A 89 4.17 -6.66 -14.13
N CYS A 90 5.29 -5.94 -14.15
CA CYS A 90 5.90 -5.37 -12.93
C CYS A 90 5.03 -4.25 -12.35
N GLN A 91 4.54 -3.36 -13.21
CA GLN A 91 3.71 -2.23 -12.80
C GLN A 91 2.36 -2.69 -12.24
N ALA A 92 1.72 -3.65 -12.92
CA ALA A 92 0.47 -4.24 -12.45
C ALA A 92 0.63 -4.95 -11.09
N ALA A 93 1.78 -5.61 -10.85
CA ALA A 93 2.06 -6.25 -9.57
C ALA A 93 2.16 -5.23 -8.42
N VAL A 94 2.83 -4.10 -8.64
CA VAL A 94 2.92 -3.01 -7.64
C VAL A 94 1.53 -2.45 -7.32
N CYS A 95 0.71 -2.21 -8.35
CA CYS A 95 -0.67 -1.76 -8.19
C CYS A 95 -1.53 -2.70 -7.36
N GLU A 96 -1.35 -4.00 -7.59
CA GLU A 96 -2.07 -5.01 -6.84
C GLU A 96 -1.63 -5.08 -5.38
N CYS A 97 -0.33 -4.87 -5.09
CA CYS A 97 0.16 -4.71 -3.72
C CYS A 97 -0.55 -3.54 -3.01
N ASP A 98 -0.64 -2.37 -3.65
CA ASP A 98 -1.30 -1.19 -3.08
C ASP A 98 -2.80 -1.43 -2.85
N ARG A 99 -3.47 -2.07 -3.80
CA ARG A 99 -4.89 -2.42 -3.70
C ARG A 99 -5.13 -3.32 -2.49
N GLU A 100 -4.39 -4.42 -2.38
CA GLU A 100 -4.52 -5.37 -1.28
C GLU A 100 -4.22 -4.73 0.08
N ALA A 101 -3.22 -3.85 0.16
CA ALA A 101 -2.92 -3.11 1.38
C ALA A 101 -4.08 -2.18 1.78
N ALA A 102 -4.68 -1.44 0.84
CA ALA A 102 -5.82 -0.58 1.10
C ALA A 102 -7.05 -1.34 1.64
N TYR A 103 -7.35 -2.51 1.07
CA TYR A 103 -8.40 -3.41 1.56
C TYR A 103 -8.06 -4.04 2.90
N CYS A 104 -6.80 -4.38 3.14
CA CYS A 104 -6.34 -4.90 4.42
C CYS A 104 -6.52 -3.85 5.54
N PHE A 105 -6.12 -2.60 5.30
CA PHE A 105 -6.34 -1.50 6.23
C PHE A 105 -7.82 -1.30 6.57
N ALA A 106 -8.73 -1.50 5.60
CA ALA A 106 -10.16 -1.27 5.81
C ALA A 106 -10.80 -2.29 6.75
N LYS A 107 -10.18 -3.46 6.88
CA LYS A 107 -10.61 -4.54 7.77
C LYS A 107 -9.90 -4.51 9.13
N ALA A 108 -8.88 -3.67 9.29
CA ALA A 108 -8.05 -3.62 10.48
C ALA A 108 -8.53 -2.53 11.46
N THR A 109 -8.47 -2.83 12.76
CA THR A 109 -8.68 -1.82 13.80
C THR A 109 -7.44 -0.97 13.97
N TYR A 110 -7.59 0.35 13.83
CA TYR A 110 -6.49 1.31 14.03
C TYR A 110 -6.24 1.57 15.52
N ASN A 111 -4.98 1.44 15.95
CA ASN A 111 -4.54 1.76 17.31
C ASN A 111 -3.68 3.05 17.28
N PRO A 112 -4.15 4.18 17.81
CA PRO A 112 -3.39 5.43 17.81
C PRO A 112 -2.05 5.35 18.56
N GLY A 113 -1.91 4.42 19.53
CA GLY A 113 -0.66 4.23 20.28
C GLY A 113 0.52 3.70 19.45
N ASN A 114 0.24 3.17 18.25
CA ASN A 114 1.27 2.68 17.33
C ASN A 114 1.74 3.75 16.33
N LYS A 115 1.12 4.94 16.31
CA LYS A 115 1.56 6.05 15.45
C LYS A 115 2.89 6.62 15.93
N ASN A 116 3.82 6.83 15.00
CA ASN A 116 5.17 7.33 15.26
C ASN A 116 5.94 6.50 16.30
N LEU A 117 5.71 5.18 16.32
CA LEU A 117 6.36 4.27 17.26
C LEU A 117 7.89 4.34 17.13
N ASN A 118 8.59 4.36 18.27
CA ASN A 118 10.06 4.32 18.28
C ASN A 118 10.56 2.98 17.71
N ARG A 119 11.18 3.02 16.53
CA ARG A 119 11.66 1.80 15.85
C ARG A 119 12.78 1.02 16.56
N LYS A 120 13.31 1.52 17.67
CA LYS A 120 14.21 0.74 18.54
C LYS A 120 13.47 -0.35 19.33
N VAL A 121 12.16 -0.20 19.53
CA VAL A 121 11.35 -1.24 20.20
C VAL A 121 10.90 -2.32 19.23
N CYS A 122 11.03 -2.06 17.93
CA CYS A 122 11.00 -3.04 16.85
C CYS A 122 12.40 -3.69 16.74
#